data_AF-A0AAV2SKM3-F1
#
_entry.id   AF-A0AAV2SKM3-F1
#
_cell.length_a   1.000
_cell.length_b   1.000
_cell.length_c   1.000
_cell.angle_alpha   90.00
_cell.angle_beta   90.00
_cell.angle_gamma   90.00
#
_symmetry.space_group_name_H-M   'P 1'
#
loop_
_entity.id
_entity.type
_entity.pdbx_description
1 polymer ?
#
loop_
_entity_poly.entity_id
_entity_poly.type
_entity_poly.pdbx_seq_one_letter_code
_entity_poly.pdbx_strand_id
1 'polypeptide(L)'
;MSSTMVDDQHVVIDASASCSKEHQLECDTQYQDHCSYYKLVHTEQLGRHLVANCDISAGTSILIDHPLVVGPSVWAKLVCLGCNDAIDPLTVYVCSKCLWPLCSEKCENSVIHKPECEILSKDSTESRWGHPMDLTQESPLYDLIIVIRCLLLRSQNPQAWKLLETMVSHSEKRMSNKLDPHHKGTVEFIKRHLVKDDFERNEISHVRGVIYSNAIAYSRKSRVRLRALYPVHSMINHSCLPNLHLSITDDGSMQVRATVDIKKNEMLTDTYTGTVVPFWERQNILNDTYYFTCNCLLCIDPTELGSYFSSHRCLKCPGFFMCPKIINNEINVLCNNCNDSKTLTNIKQDLDKWETRLKLIDIFGKSSPHEVEMEIK
;
A
#
# COMPACT_ATOMS: atom_id res chain seq x y z
N MET A 1 10.26 12.79 48.34
CA MET A 1 10.92 11.49 48.03
C MET A 1 10.28 10.95 46.78
N SER A 2 11.11 10.73 45.77
CA SER A 2 10.82 10.71 44.34
C SER A 2 9.88 9.59 43.90
N SER A 3 8.90 9.96 43.08
CA SER A 3 8.11 9.08 42.23
C SER A 3 8.99 8.47 41.15
N THR A 4 9.11 7.15 41.16
CA THR A 4 9.70 6.36 40.08
C THR A 4 8.79 6.44 38.85
N MET A 5 9.29 7.10 37.80
CA MET A 5 8.75 7.01 36.44
C MET A 5 8.87 5.57 35.96
N VAL A 6 7.80 5.05 35.37
CA VAL A 6 7.78 3.76 34.69
C VAL A 6 8.41 3.98 33.33
N ASP A 7 9.55 3.33 33.09
CA ASP A 7 10.26 3.31 31.81
C ASP A 7 9.35 2.78 30.69
N ASP A 8 9.23 3.58 29.62
CA ASP A 8 8.69 3.17 28.34
C ASP A 8 9.61 2.09 27.75
N GLN A 9 9.17 0.83 27.83
CA GLN A 9 9.84 -0.28 27.17
C GLN A 9 9.80 -0.07 25.65
N HIS A 10 10.93 0.35 25.08
CA HIS A 10 11.17 0.36 23.64
C HIS A 10 10.85 -1.01 23.04
N VAL A 11 9.83 -1.07 22.20
CA VAL A 11 9.62 -2.19 21.28
C VAL A 11 10.80 -2.20 20.32
N VAL A 12 11.68 -3.19 20.45
CA VAL A 12 12.80 -3.40 19.53
C VAL A 12 12.19 -3.78 18.18
N ILE A 13 12.12 -2.81 17.27
CA ILE A 13 11.79 -3.05 15.87
C ILE A 13 13.05 -3.64 15.24
N ASP A 14 13.06 -4.94 14.98
CA ASP A 14 14.17 -5.65 14.36
C ASP A 14 14.25 -5.34 12.85
N ALA A 15 14.54 -4.07 12.55
CA ALA A 15 15.05 -3.66 11.25
C ALA A 15 16.57 -3.58 11.37
N SER A 16 17.29 -4.30 10.52
CA SER A 16 18.75 -4.22 10.47
C SER A 16 19.18 -2.89 9.86
N ALA A 17 19.17 -1.83 10.66
CA ALA A 17 19.76 -0.54 10.33
C ALA A 17 21.28 -0.64 10.50
N SER A 18 21.97 -1.22 9.50
CA SER A 18 23.42 -1.10 9.44
C SER A 18 23.78 0.20 8.69
N CYS A 19 24.34 1.16 9.41
CA CYS A 19 24.87 2.38 8.81
C CYS A 19 26.11 2.09 7.93
N SER A 20 26.46 2.99 7.01
CA SER A 20 27.66 2.82 6.17
C SER A 20 28.93 2.96 6.99
N LYS A 21 30.03 2.39 6.49
CA LYS A 21 31.35 2.52 7.11
C LYS A 21 31.80 3.98 7.21
N GLU A 22 31.40 4.85 6.27
CA GLU A 22 31.70 6.29 6.37
C GLU A 22 30.95 6.94 7.55
N HIS A 23 29.66 6.63 7.75
CA HIS A 23 28.89 7.19 8.86
C HIS A 23 29.40 6.68 10.23
N GLN A 24 29.86 5.43 10.31
CA GLN A 24 30.47 4.85 11.52
C GLN A 24 31.74 5.60 11.97
N LEU A 25 32.46 6.23 11.04
CA LEU A 25 33.69 6.97 11.34
C LEU A 25 33.40 8.38 11.91
N GLU A 26 32.23 8.95 11.63
CA GLU A 26 31.81 10.27 12.10
C GLU A 26 30.91 10.23 13.34
N CYS A 27 30.38 9.04 13.67
CA CYS A 27 29.48 8.85 14.80
C CYS A 27 30.27 8.69 16.11
N ASP A 28 29.91 9.46 17.13
CA ASP A 28 30.59 9.47 18.43
C ASP A 28 30.53 8.07 19.07
N THR A 29 31.71 7.51 19.35
CA THR A 29 31.95 6.07 19.62
C THR A 29 31.24 5.45 20.83
N GLN A 30 30.45 6.22 21.58
CA GLN A 30 29.68 5.75 22.74
C GLN A 30 28.28 5.21 22.40
N TYR A 31 27.82 5.31 21.14
CA TYR A 31 26.44 4.92 20.75
C TYR A 31 26.39 3.99 19.52
N GLN A 32 27.32 3.03 19.42
CA GLN A 32 27.35 2.05 18.31
C GLN A 32 26.03 1.26 18.16
N ASP A 33 25.26 1.06 19.23
CA ASP A 33 23.96 0.35 19.20
C ASP A 33 22.78 1.21 18.70
N HIS A 34 23.00 2.50 18.39
CA HIS A 34 21.94 3.46 18.01
C HIS A 34 22.24 4.26 16.73
N CYS A 35 23.19 3.81 15.92
CA CYS A 35 23.61 4.49 14.70
C CYS A 35 22.63 4.22 13.53
N SER A 36 21.43 4.80 13.61
CA SER A 36 20.43 4.74 12.53
C SER A 36 20.45 6.00 11.68
N TYR A 37 20.28 5.84 10.36
CA TYR A 37 20.06 6.94 9.40
C TYR A 37 18.75 7.70 9.65
N TYR A 38 17.84 7.15 10.44
CA TYR A 38 16.52 7.72 10.68
C TYR A 38 16.15 7.71 12.16
N LYS A 39 15.22 8.60 12.53
CA LYS A 39 14.58 8.62 13.84
C LYS A 39 13.08 8.80 13.70
N LEU A 40 12.34 8.23 14.64
CA LEU A 40 10.88 8.38 14.74
C LEU A 40 10.53 9.72 15.38
N VAL A 41 9.61 10.45 14.76
CA VAL A 41 9.06 11.73 15.26
C VAL A 41 7.54 11.62 15.27
N HIS A 42 6.89 12.41 16.13
CA HIS A 42 5.44 12.52 16.19
C HIS A 42 5.01 13.99 16.15
N THR A 43 4.05 14.34 15.31
CA THR A 43 3.39 15.65 15.30
C THR A 43 1.87 15.50 15.24
N GLU A 44 1.13 16.54 15.66
CA GLU A 44 -0.34 16.51 15.58
C GLU A 44 -0.85 16.39 14.14
N GLN A 45 -0.13 16.98 13.17
CA GLN A 45 -0.55 17.05 11.78
C GLN A 45 -0.25 15.78 10.99
N LEU A 46 0.90 15.13 11.24
CA LEU A 46 1.38 13.99 10.46
C LEU A 46 1.34 12.67 11.22
N GLY A 47 1.04 12.71 12.53
CA GLY A 47 1.20 11.56 13.40
C GLY A 47 2.66 11.11 13.47
N ARG A 48 2.86 9.79 13.61
CA ARG A 48 4.18 9.15 13.60
C ARG A 48 4.78 9.19 12.19
N HIS A 49 6.02 9.65 12.08
CA HIS A 49 6.75 9.69 10.81
C HIS A 49 8.26 9.61 11.02
N LEU A 50 8.98 9.16 9.98
CA LEU A 50 10.44 9.10 10.01
C LEU A 50 11.08 10.37 9.44
N VAL A 51 12.16 10.81 10.09
CA VAL A 51 13.04 11.86 9.58
C VAL A 51 14.49 11.38 9.55
N ALA A 52 15.31 11.98 8.69
CA ALA A 52 16.74 11.70 8.63
C ALA A 52 17.43 12.12 9.95
N ASN A 53 18.29 11.26 10.48
CA ASN A 53 19.05 11.53 11.71
C ASN A 53 20.41 12.21 11.41
N CYS A 54 20.87 12.12 10.17
CA CYS A 54 22.07 12.73 9.62
C CYS A 54 21.82 13.13 8.15
N ASP A 55 22.80 13.76 7.51
CA ASP A 55 22.78 13.94 6.06
C ASP A 55 22.97 12.58 5.39
N ILE A 56 22.15 12.27 4.37
CA ILE A 56 22.14 11.00 3.65
C ILE A 56 22.36 11.29 2.17
N SER A 57 23.41 10.73 1.58
CA SER A 57 23.66 10.87 0.14
C SER A 57 22.73 10.00 -0.70
N ALA A 58 22.40 10.45 -1.91
CA ALA A 58 21.65 9.67 -2.88
C ALA A 58 22.27 8.27 -3.12
N GLY A 59 21.42 7.26 -3.24
CA GLY A 59 21.81 5.86 -3.43
C GLY A 59 22.12 5.09 -2.15
N THR A 60 22.21 5.75 -1.00
CA THR A 60 22.46 5.11 0.30
C THR A 60 21.33 4.14 0.65
N SER A 61 21.70 2.93 1.07
CA SER A 61 20.75 1.97 1.66
C SER A 61 20.48 2.36 3.10
N ILE A 62 19.25 2.79 3.39
CA ILE A 62 18.87 3.34 4.69
C ILE A 62 18.55 2.21 5.66
N LEU A 63 17.77 1.21 5.22
CA LEU A 63 17.37 0.07 6.03
C LEU A 63 16.90 -1.12 5.17
N ILE A 64 16.86 -2.28 5.81
CA ILE A 64 16.13 -3.46 5.34
C ILE A 64 15.00 -3.73 6.33
N ASP A 65 13.76 -3.71 5.83
CA ASP A 65 12.56 -4.00 6.60
C ASP A 65 12.06 -5.41 6.28
N HIS A 66 11.81 -6.21 7.31
CA HIS A 66 11.32 -7.57 7.15
C HIS A 66 9.81 -7.60 7.35
N PRO A 67 9.07 -8.41 6.56
CA PRO A 67 7.63 -8.40 6.62
C PRO A 67 7.13 -8.97 7.95
N LEU A 68 6.27 -8.22 8.63
CA LEU A 68 5.56 -8.65 9.83
C LEU A 68 4.57 -9.77 9.52
N VAL A 69 3.85 -9.61 8.40
CA VAL A 69 2.87 -10.57 7.88
C VAL A 69 2.95 -10.54 6.36
N VAL A 70 2.91 -11.71 5.72
CA VAL A 70 2.79 -11.88 4.28
C VAL A 70 1.51 -12.65 3.98
N GLY A 71 0.75 -12.22 2.98
CA GLY A 71 -0.38 -12.99 2.47
C GLY A 71 -0.66 -12.75 0.99
N PRO A 72 -1.50 -13.59 0.37
CA PRO A 72 -1.96 -13.38 -1.00
C PRO A 72 -2.68 -12.04 -1.20
N SER A 73 -2.59 -11.48 -2.40
CA SER A 73 -3.38 -10.29 -2.78
C SER A 73 -4.85 -10.65 -3.11
N VAL A 74 -5.75 -9.67 -3.10
CA VAL A 74 -7.21 -9.82 -3.33
C VAL A 74 -7.53 -10.48 -4.68
N TRP A 75 -6.68 -10.24 -5.67
CA TRP A 75 -6.81 -10.74 -7.04
C TRP A 75 -5.74 -11.78 -7.36
N ALA A 76 -5.34 -12.56 -6.35
CA ALA A 76 -4.43 -13.65 -6.57
C ALA A 76 -5.16 -14.80 -7.27
N LYS A 77 -4.48 -15.43 -8.23
CA LYS A 77 -4.78 -16.79 -8.68
C LYS A 77 -4.45 -17.77 -7.55
N LEU A 78 -4.36 -19.06 -7.86
CA LEU A 78 -3.95 -20.05 -6.86
C LEU A 78 -2.56 -19.79 -6.30
N VAL A 79 -2.52 -19.53 -5.00
CA VAL A 79 -1.33 -19.35 -4.19
C VAL A 79 -1.30 -20.44 -3.14
N CYS A 80 -0.17 -21.14 -3.03
CA CYS A 80 0.06 -22.09 -1.96
C CYS A 80 0.19 -21.36 -0.64
N LEU A 81 -0.69 -21.70 0.30
CA LEU A 81 -0.70 -21.10 1.63
C LEU A 81 0.51 -21.47 2.49
N GLY A 82 1.24 -22.54 2.16
CA GLY A 82 2.43 -22.97 2.91
C GLY A 82 3.74 -22.30 2.48
N CYS A 83 3.89 -21.95 1.19
CA CYS A 83 5.11 -21.33 0.68
C CYS A 83 4.91 -19.95 0.03
N ASN A 84 3.66 -19.47 -0.06
CA ASN A 84 3.24 -18.25 -0.75
C ASN A 84 3.65 -18.20 -2.23
N ASP A 85 3.76 -19.36 -2.86
CA ASP A 85 4.18 -19.49 -4.26
C ASP A 85 3.07 -20.07 -5.15
N ALA A 86 3.31 -20.06 -6.47
CA ALA A 86 2.38 -20.55 -7.46
C ALA A 86 2.15 -22.05 -7.25
N ILE A 87 0.91 -22.49 -7.48
CA ILE A 87 0.56 -23.89 -7.53
C ILE A 87 0.56 -24.31 -8.99
N ASP A 88 1.26 -25.40 -9.33
CA ASP A 88 1.13 -26.04 -10.64
C ASP A 88 -0.27 -26.68 -10.73
N PRO A 89 -1.11 -26.27 -11.69
CA PRO A 89 -2.45 -26.82 -11.86
C PRO A 89 -2.50 -28.34 -12.07
N LEU A 90 -1.43 -28.94 -12.60
CA LEU A 90 -1.36 -30.38 -12.89
C LEU A 90 -0.98 -31.21 -11.68
N THR A 91 -0.37 -30.60 -10.67
CA THR A 91 0.14 -31.28 -9.48
C THR A 91 -0.42 -30.68 -8.19
N VAL A 92 -1.60 -30.06 -8.26
CA VAL A 92 -2.25 -29.46 -7.10
C VAL A 92 -2.44 -30.49 -6.00
N TYR A 93 -2.01 -30.14 -4.79
CA TYR A 93 -2.21 -30.93 -3.59
C TYR A 93 -3.32 -30.28 -2.76
N VAL A 94 -4.39 -31.01 -2.46
CA VAL A 94 -5.50 -30.50 -1.64
C VAL A 94 -5.22 -30.83 -0.18
N CYS A 95 -5.19 -29.82 0.69
CA CYS A 95 -4.98 -30.01 2.12
C CYS A 95 -6.00 -30.99 2.70
N SER A 96 -5.54 -32.02 3.41
CA SER A 96 -6.40 -33.09 3.93
C SER A 96 -7.41 -32.61 5.00
N LYS A 97 -7.17 -31.44 5.59
CA LYS A 97 -7.96 -30.87 6.69
C LYS A 97 -8.88 -29.75 6.25
N CYS A 98 -8.31 -28.67 5.70
CA CYS A 98 -9.09 -27.48 5.32
C CYS A 98 -9.49 -27.44 3.85
N LEU A 99 -9.05 -28.42 3.04
CA LEU A 99 -9.37 -28.54 1.61
C LEU A 99 -8.86 -27.38 0.74
N TRP A 100 -8.04 -26.46 1.27
CA TRP A 100 -7.39 -25.43 0.47
C TRP A 100 -6.29 -26.02 -0.43
N PRO A 101 -6.10 -25.48 -1.64
CA PRO A 101 -5.07 -25.94 -2.56
C PRO A 101 -3.68 -25.51 -2.06
N LEU A 102 -2.73 -26.42 -2.17
CA LEU A 102 -1.32 -26.28 -1.84
C LEU A 102 -0.49 -26.91 -2.96
N CYS A 103 0.84 -26.79 -2.89
CA CYS A 103 1.73 -27.44 -3.83
C CYS A 103 2.20 -28.83 -3.38
N SER A 104 2.07 -29.17 -2.08
CA SER A 104 2.54 -30.45 -1.54
C SER A 104 2.08 -30.71 -0.09
N GLU A 105 2.19 -31.96 0.35
CA GLU A 105 2.04 -32.38 1.76
C GLU A 105 3.02 -31.67 2.70
N LYS A 106 4.22 -31.32 2.21
CA LYS A 106 5.17 -30.50 2.98
C LYS A 106 4.57 -29.13 3.32
N CYS A 107 3.86 -28.52 2.37
CA CYS A 107 3.20 -27.24 2.60
C CYS A 107 1.96 -27.36 3.51
N GLU A 108 1.26 -28.48 3.50
CA GLU A 108 0.19 -28.76 4.48
C GLU A 108 0.75 -28.72 5.91
N ASN A 109 1.96 -29.26 6.09
CA ASN A 109 2.61 -29.34 7.38
C ASN A 109 3.51 -28.13 7.73
N SER A 110 3.50 -27.09 6.89
CA SER A 110 4.33 -25.90 7.09
C SER A 110 3.90 -25.08 8.31
N VAL A 111 4.86 -24.39 8.93
CA VAL A 111 4.61 -23.49 10.06
C VAL A 111 3.72 -22.30 9.70
N ILE A 112 3.69 -21.92 8.42
CA ILE A 112 2.88 -20.80 7.91
C ILE A 112 1.41 -21.23 7.76
N HIS A 113 1.16 -22.39 7.15
CA HIS A 113 -0.21 -22.83 6.87
C HIS A 113 -0.92 -23.46 8.07
N LYS A 114 -0.20 -24.22 8.91
CA LYS A 114 -0.80 -25.00 10.01
C LYS A 114 -1.80 -24.21 10.86
N PRO A 115 -1.49 -22.98 11.31
CA PRO A 115 -2.41 -22.28 12.20
C PRO A 115 -3.66 -21.73 11.50
N GLU A 116 -3.53 -21.23 10.26
CA GLU A 116 -4.70 -20.81 9.49
C GLU A 116 -5.53 -22.01 9.02
N CYS A 117 -4.91 -23.18 8.82
CA CYS A 117 -5.61 -24.42 8.49
C CYS A 117 -6.64 -24.81 9.55
N GLU A 118 -6.33 -24.63 10.84
CA GLU A 118 -7.27 -24.94 11.94
C GLU A 118 -8.54 -24.10 11.86
N ILE A 119 -8.39 -22.81 11.53
CA ILE A 119 -9.51 -21.89 11.31
C ILE A 119 -10.29 -22.28 10.06
N LEU A 120 -9.58 -22.50 8.95
CA LEU A 120 -10.20 -22.80 7.65
C LEU A 120 -10.90 -24.18 7.64
N SER A 121 -10.45 -25.16 8.42
CA SER A 121 -11.08 -26.49 8.48
C SER A 121 -12.52 -26.47 9.00
N LYS A 122 -12.93 -25.41 9.72
CA LYS A 122 -14.31 -25.21 10.18
C LYS A 122 -15.30 -25.04 9.01
N ASP A 123 -14.82 -24.69 7.82
CA ASP A 123 -15.66 -24.60 6.61
C ASP A 123 -16.33 -25.94 6.29
N SER A 124 -15.55 -27.01 6.39
CA SER A 124 -15.96 -28.37 6.06
C SER A 124 -17.06 -28.91 6.97
N THR A 125 -17.20 -28.33 8.17
CA THR A 125 -18.09 -28.83 9.22
C THR A 125 -19.32 -27.96 9.44
N GLU A 126 -19.25 -26.64 9.22
CA GLU A 126 -20.29 -25.72 9.75
C GLU A 126 -20.92 -24.76 8.73
N SER A 127 -20.29 -24.43 7.60
CA SER A 127 -20.73 -23.25 6.83
C SER A 127 -20.54 -23.25 5.31
N ARG A 128 -19.69 -24.13 4.75
CA ARG A 128 -19.57 -24.39 3.29
C ARG A 128 -19.45 -23.14 2.40
N TRP A 129 -18.60 -22.18 2.75
CA TRP A 129 -18.31 -20.99 1.92
C TRP A 129 -17.35 -21.28 0.76
N GLY A 130 -16.64 -22.41 0.78
CA GLY A 130 -15.91 -22.95 -0.37
C GLY A 130 -14.43 -22.60 -0.41
N HIS A 131 -13.75 -23.15 -1.42
CA HIS A 131 -12.29 -23.10 -1.56
C HIS A 131 -11.93 -22.64 -2.98
N PRO A 132 -10.81 -21.93 -3.16
CA PRO A 132 -10.35 -21.58 -4.49
C PRO A 132 -9.87 -22.84 -5.22
N MET A 133 -10.71 -23.47 -6.05
CA MET A 133 -10.31 -24.64 -6.85
C MET A 133 -10.26 -24.35 -8.35
N ASP A 134 -10.76 -23.20 -8.79
CA ASP A 134 -10.62 -22.79 -10.19
C ASP A 134 -9.18 -22.28 -10.43
N LEU A 135 -8.43 -23.05 -11.21
CA LEU A 135 -7.03 -22.81 -11.54
C LEU A 135 -6.85 -21.65 -12.55
N THR A 136 -7.94 -21.22 -13.20
CA THR A 136 -7.93 -20.22 -14.27
C THR A 136 -8.34 -18.83 -13.82
N GLN A 137 -9.01 -18.74 -12.66
CA GLN A 137 -9.60 -17.51 -12.15
C GLN A 137 -8.94 -16.99 -10.88
N GLU A 138 -9.06 -15.69 -10.67
CA GLU A 138 -8.71 -15.05 -9.41
C GLU A 138 -9.77 -15.40 -8.36
N SER A 139 -9.36 -15.57 -7.09
CA SER A 139 -10.30 -15.85 -6.01
C SER A 139 -10.29 -14.76 -4.95
N PRO A 140 -11.43 -14.12 -4.65
CA PRO A 140 -11.52 -13.12 -3.60
C PRO A 140 -11.33 -13.71 -2.20
N LEU A 141 -11.42 -15.05 -2.04
CA LEU A 141 -11.19 -15.72 -0.75
C LEU A 141 -9.76 -15.52 -0.24
N TYR A 142 -8.80 -15.25 -1.13
CA TYR A 142 -7.42 -14.98 -0.76
C TYR A 142 -7.25 -13.67 0.05
N ASP A 143 -8.17 -12.70 -0.08
CA ASP A 143 -8.17 -11.49 0.76
C ASP A 143 -8.38 -11.81 2.25
N LEU A 144 -9.07 -12.93 2.56
CA LEU A 144 -9.31 -13.35 3.93
C LEU A 144 -8.03 -13.86 4.61
N ILE A 145 -7.11 -14.45 3.85
CA ILE A 145 -5.95 -15.14 4.38
C ILE A 145 -5.02 -14.18 5.12
N ILE A 146 -4.70 -13.03 4.54
CA ILE A 146 -3.83 -12.05 5.22
C ILE A 146 -4.49 -11.51 6.50
N VAL A 147 -5.82 -11.36 6.53
CA VAL A 147 -6.55 -10.96 7.74
C VAL A 147 -6.43 -12.03 8.83
N ILE A 148 -6.63 -13.31 8.47
CA ILE A 148 -6.47 -14.44 9.39
C ILE A 148 -5.04 -14.46 9.97
N ARG A 149 -4.02 -14.32 9.12
CA ARG A 149 -2.61 -14.31 9.55
C ARG A 149 -2.31 -13.17 10.51
N CYS A 150 -2.84 -11.98 10.27
CA CYS A 150 -2.73 -10.85 11.19
C CYS A 150 -3.40 -11.15 12.55
N LEU A 151 -4.61 -11.72 12.55
CA LEU A 151 -5.32 -12.07 13.80
C LEU A 151 -4.56 -13.12 14.60
N LEU A 152 -3.97 -14.12 13.92
CA LEU A 152 -3.16 -15.17 14.55
C LEU A 152 -1.90 -14.64 15.26
N LEU A 153 -1.42 -13.43 14.94
CA LEU A 153 -0.32 -12.81 15.69
C LEU A 153 -0.66 -12.68 17.18
N ARG A 154 -1.93 -12.45 17.54
CA ARG A 154 -2.34 -12.24 18.94
C ARG A 154 -1.91 -13.39 19.85
N SER A 155 -1.96 -14.63 19.36
CA SER A 155 -1.53 -15.82 20.11
C SER A 155 -0.10 -16.25 19.78
N GLN A 156 0.36 -16.11 18.53
CA GLN A 156 1.65 -16.64 18.09
C GLN A 156 2.83 -15.70 18.33
N ASN A 157 2.59 -14.40 18.23
CA ASN A 157 3.60 -13.37 18.41
C ASN A 157 2.96 -12.09 18.98
N PRO A 158 2.71 -12.04 20.30
CA PRO A 158 2.06 -10.91 20.95
C PRO A 158 2.78 -9.57 20.78
N GLN A 159 4.10 -9.57 20.54
CA GLN A 159 4.86 -8.35 20.25
C GLN A 159 4.52 -7.81 18.86
N ALA A 160 4.48 -8.69 17.85
CA ALA A 160 4.02 -8.34 16.50
C ALA A 160 2.56 -7.87 16.49
N TRP A 161 1.70 -8.49 17.31
CA TRP A 161 0.32 -8.04 17.49
C TRP A 161 0.25 -6.61 18.04
N LYS A 162 0.98 -6.31 19.13
CA LYS A 162 1.03 -4.94 19.69
C LYS A 162 1.49 -3.92 18.66
N LEU A 163 2.50 -4.25 17.85
CA LEU A 163 2.96 -3.39 16.77
C LEU A 163 1.84 -3.14 15.75
N LEU A 164 1.17 -4.20 15.30
CA LEU A 164 0.04 -4.12 14.37
C LEU A 164 -1.08 -3.23 14.91
N GLU A 165 -1.42 -3.33 16.20
CA GLU A 165 -2.43 -2.49 16.87
C GLU A 165 -2.09 -1.00 16.84
N THR A 166 -0.81 -0.64 16.74
CA THR A 166 -0.41 0.76 16.61
C THR A 166 -0.57 1.30 15.19
N MET A 167 -0.60 0.44 14.16
CA MET A 167 -0.63 0.86 12.77
C MET A 167 -1.93 1.61 12.44
N VAL A 168 -1.84 2.60 11.55
CA VAL A 168 -3.00 3.40 11.18
C VAL A 168 -3.99 2.55 10.38
N SER A 169 -5.23 2.44 10.84
CA SER A 169 -6.25 1.59 10.19
C SER A 169 -7.38 2.37 9.52
N HIS A 170 -7.63 3.60 9.97
CA HIS A 170 -8.81 4.39 9.62
C HIS A 170 -10.13 3.61 9.78
N SER A 171 -10.18 2.67 10.72
CA SER A 171 -11.30 1.72 10.88
C SER A 171 -12.64 2.42 11.09
N GLU A 172 -12.69 3.51 11.87
CA GLU A 172 -13.91 4.31 12.07
C GLU A 172 -14.43 4.91 10.77
N LYS A 173 -13.54 5.59 10.01
CA LYS A 173 -13.87 6.18 8.71
C LYS A 173 -14.36 5.10 7.75
N ARG A 174 -13.67 3.96 7.66
CA ARG A 174 -14.05 2.80 6.82
C ARG A 174 -15.42 2.23 7.19
N MET A 175 -15.70 2.02 8.47
CA MET A 175 -16.98 1.48 8.93
C MET A 175 -18.16 2.43 8.66
N SER A 176 -17.91 3.73 8.67
CA SER A 176 -18.92 4.76 8.35
C SER A 176 -19.08 5.01 6.84
N ASN A 177 -18.10 4.59 6.02
CA ASN A 177 -18.09 4.83 4.60
C ASN A 177 -19.11 3.95 3.87
N LYS A 178 -20.23 4.56 3.46
CA LYS A 178 -21.27 3.87 2.67
C LYS A 178 -20.79 3.44 1.28
N LEU A 179 -19.69 4.01 0.78
CA LEU A 179 -19.09 3.69 -0.51
C LEU A 179 -18.13 2.49 -0.44
N ASP A 180 -17.84 1.96 0.76
CA ASP A 180 -17.03 0.75 0.96
C ASP A 180 -17.86 -0.37 1.65
N PRO A 181 -18.88 -0.92 0.98
CA PRO A 181 -19.66 -2.03 1.53
C PRO A 181 -18.83 -3.32 1.70
N HIS A 182 -17.73 -3.45 0.95
CA HIS A 182 -16.86 -4.63 0.98
C HIS A 182 -16.12 -4.75 2.31
N HIS A 183 -15.64 -3.64 2.89
CA HIS A 183 -15.02 -3.66 4.21
C HIS A 183 -15.97 -4.25 5.27
N LYS A 184 -17.18 -3.69 5.38
CA LYS A 184 -18.19 -4.15 6.34
C LYS A 184 -18.61 -5.59 6.11
N GLY A 185 -18.83 -5.98 4.84
CA GLY A 185 -19.19 -7.35 4.48
C GLY A 185 -18.11 -8.37 4.89
N THR A 186 -16.84 -8.02 4.65
CA THR A 186 -15.70 -8.87 5.02
C THR A 186 -15.57 -9.02 6.54
N VAL A 187 -15.71 -7.92 7.29
CA VAL A 187 -15.65 -7.94 8.76
C VAL A 187 -16.75 -8.84 9.34
N GLU A 188 -17.99 -8.69 8.84
CA GLU A 188 -19.10 -9.55 9.28
C GLU A 188 -18.89 -11.02 8.92
N PHE A 189 -18.35 -11.29 7.72
CA PHE A 189 -18.03 -12.65 7.30
C PHE A 189 -17.02 -13.27 8.27
N ILE A 190 -15.87 -12.62 8.48
CA ILE A 190 -14.81 -13.12 9.37
C ILE A 190 -15.34 -13.32 10.80
N LYS A 191 -16.07 -12.35 11.36
CA LYS A 191 -16.65 -12.47 12.71
C LYS A 191 -17.63 -13.62 12.81
N ARG A 192 -18.48 -13.87 11.82
CA ARG A 192 -19.51 -14.91 11.93
C ARG A 192 -18.96 -16.32 11.71
N HIS A 193 -17.98 -16.42 10.82
CA HIS A 193 -17.63 -17.69 10.18
C HIS A 193 -16.24 -18.20 10.56
N LEU A 194 -15.27 -17.31 10.80
CA LEU A 194 -13.88 -17.73 11.01
C LEU A 194 -13.47 -17.66 12.49
N VAL A 195 -13.86 -16.59 13.19
CA VAL A 195 -13.31 -16.24 14.52
C VAL A 195 -14.37 -15.78 15.53
N LYS A 196 -15.55 -16.40 15.51
CA LYS A 196 -16.76 -15.99 16.23
C LYS A 196 -16.55 -15.61 17.70
N ASP A 197 -15.90 -16.49 18.46
CA ASP A 197 -15.75 -16.33 19.90
C ASP A 197 -14.39 -15.71 20.28
N ASP A 198 -13.50 -15.52 19.30
CA ASP A 198 -12.12 -15.13 19.55
C ASP A 198 -11.89 -13.62 19.40
N PHE A 199 -12.54 -12.94 18.45
CA PHE A 199 -12.25 -11.53 18.14
C PHE A 199 -13.51 -10.69 17.96
N GLU A 200 -13.51 -9.47 18.47
CA GLU A 200 -14.59 -8.51 18.28
C GLU A 200 -14.57 -7.84 16.91
N ARG A 201 -15.73 -7.34 16.46
CA ARG A 201 -15.86 -6.66 15.15
C ARG A 201 -14.88 -5.51 14.98
N ASN A 202 -14.63 -4.77 16.06
CA ASN A 202 -13.73 -3.62 16.05
C ASN A 202 -12.27 -4.05 15.87
N GLU A 203 -11.85 -5.19 16.46
CA GLU A 203 -10.51 -5.75 16.26
C GLU A 203 -10.34 -6.18 14.80
N ILE A 204 -11.30 -6.91 14.24
CA ILE A 204 -11.26 -7.38 12.84
C ILE A 204 -11.26 -6.18 11.87
N SER A 205 -12.09 -5.17 12.13
CA SER A 205 -12.14 -3.94 11.34
C SER A 205 -10.83 -3.16 11.41
N HIS A 206 -10.20 -3.09 12.58
CA HIS A 206 -8.88 -2.49 12.75
C HIS A 206 -7.84 -3.24 11.92
N VAL A 207 -7.71 -4.55 12.06
CA VAL A 207 -6.75 -5.38 11.30
C VAL A 207 -6.92 -5.19 9.79
N ARG A 208 -8.16 -5.24 9.30
CA ARG A 208 -8.44 -5.04 7.88
C ARG A 208 -8.07 -3.63 7.42
N GLY A 209 -8.38 -2.62 8.23
CA GLY A 209 -7.98 -1.23 7.97
C GLY A 209 -6.46 -1.05 7.92
N VAL A 210 -5.72 -1.72 8.80
CA VAL A 210 -4.25 -1.75 8.79
C VAL A 210 -3.74 -2.32 7.48
N ILE A 211 -4.28 -3.45 7.03
CA ILE A 211 -3.89 -4.07 5.76
C ILE A 211 -4.11 -3.12 4.59
N TYR A 212 -5.27 -2.44 4.50
CA TYR A 212 -5.51 -1.50 3.42
C TYR A 212 -4.60 -0.27 3.44
N SER A 213 -4.25 0.21 4.63
CA SER A 213 -3.56 1.50 4.77
C SER A 213 -2.04 1.34 4.83
N ASN A 214 -1.51 0.13 5.05
CA ASN A 214 -0.07 -0.08 5.26
C ASN A 214 0.52 -1.25 4.46
N ALA A 215 -0.29 -2.19 3.93
CA ALA A 215 0.29 -3.37 3.28
C ALA A 215 0.73 -3.08 1.85
N ILE A 216 2.00 -3.35 1.56
CA ILE A 216 2.63 -3.14 0.25
C ILE A 216 2.53 -4.40 -0.59
N ALA A 217 2.07 -4.22 -1.82
CA ALA A 217 2.00 -5.31 -2.80
C ALA A 217 3.36 -5.56 -3.44
N TYR A 218 3.70 -6.84 -3.64
CA TYR A 218 4.87 -7.24 -4.40
C TYR A 218 4.57 -8.52 -5.18
N SER A 219 5.42 -8.82 -6.16
CA SER A 219 5.32 -10.05 -6.94
C SER A 219 6.57 -10.89 -6.76
N ARG A 220 6.38 -12.19 -6.53
CA ARG A 220 7.47 -13.15 -6.59
C ARG A 220 7.96 -13.33 -8.03
N LYS A 221 9.13 -13.95 -8.21
CA LYS A 221 9.65 -14.37 -9.52
C LYS A 221 8.68 -15.28 -10.28
N SER A 222 7.90 -16.08 -9.55
CA SER A 222 6.81 -16.92 -10.09
C SER A 222 5.56 -16.14 -10.51
N ARG A 223 5.57 -14.80 -10.43
CA ARG A 223 4.47 -13.89 -10.73
C ARG A 223 3.28 -13.98 -9.78
N VAL A 224 3.43 -14.67 -8.65
CA VAL A 224 2.45 -14.61 -7.56
C VAL A 224 2.44 -13.22 -6.95
N ARG A 225 1.25 -12.62 -6.86
CA ARG A 225 1.03 -11.33 -6.21
C ARG A 225 0.71 -11.52 -4.74
N LEU A 226 1.56 -10.96 -3.89
CA LEU A 226 1.44 -10.97 -2.44
C LEU A 226 1.29 -9.54 -1.92
N ARG A 227 0.89 -9.42 -0.67
CA ARG A 227 0.95 -8.20 0.13
C ARG A 227 1.66 -8.50 1.44
N ALA A 228 2.40 -7.51 1.93
CA ALA A 228 3.10 -7.62 3.19
C ALA A 228 2.96 -6.34 4.03
N LEU A 229 2.85 -6.53 5.34
CA LEU A 229 2.93 -5.46 6.33
C LEU A 229 4.37 -5.34 6.81
N TYR A 230 4.86 -4.11 6.91
CA TYR A 230 6.25 -3.81 7.25
C TYR A 230 6.30 -2.87 8.45
N PRO A 231 6.97 -3.24 9.56
CA PRO A 231 7.03 -2.46 10.79
C PRO A 231 7.46 -1.01 10.56
N VAL A 232 8.60 -0.82 9.89
CA VAL A 232 9.25 0.49 9.76
C VAL A 232 8.65 1.28 8.63
N HIS A 233 8.40 0.63 7.48
CA HIS A 233 7.78 1.27 6.33
C HIS A 233 6.40 1.87 6.66
N SER A 234 5.64 1.26 7.58
CA SER A 234 4.36 1.84 8.04
C SER A 234 4.45 3.24 8.68
N MET A 235 5.67 3.71 8.96
CA MET A 235 5.96 5.04 9.52
C MET A 235 6.60 5.99 8.48
N ILE A 236 6.81 5.56 7.23
CA ILE A 236 7.28 6.42 6.14
C ILE A 236 6.05 7.08 5.53
N ASN A 237 6.03 8.40 5.49
CA ASN A 237 4.88 9.16 4.99
C ASN A 237 4.97 9.43 3.49
N HIS A 238 3.82 9.75 2.91
CA HIS A 238 3.71 10.06 1.48
C HIS A 238 4.29 11.43 1.09
N SER A 239 4.99 11.46 -0.05
CA SER A 239 5.17 12.63 -0.90
C SER A 239 4.96 12.25 -2.37
N CYS A 240 4.32 13.10 -3.17
CA CYS A 240 4.29 12.90 -4.63
C CYS A 240 5.67 13.14 -5.28
N LEU A 241 6.58 13.77 -4.54
CA LEU A 241 8.00 13.89 -4.86
C LEU A 241 8.81 13.16 -3.77
N PRO A 242 8.86 11.82 -3.79
CA PRO A 242 9.48 11.04 -2.73
C PRO A 242 11.01 11.12 -2.78
N ASN A 243 11.64 11.05 -1.61
CA ASN A 243 13.10 10.96 -1.49
C ASN A 243 13.61 9.53 -1.23
N LEU A 244 12.69 8.56 -1.17
CA LEU A 244 13.00 7.14 -1.03
C LEU A 244 12.51 6.31 -2.23
N HIS A 245 13.21 5.22 -2.48
CA HIS A 245 12.80 4.14 -3.36
C HIS A 245 12.75 2.82 -2.59
N LEU A 246 11.69 2.04 -2.82
CA LEU A 246 11.45 0.74 -2.20
C LEU A 246 11.70 -0.36 -3.22
N SER A 247 12.49 -1.36 -2.87
CA SER A 247 12.64 -2.59 -3.67
C SER A 247 12.44 -3.80 -2.79
N ILE A 248 11.55 -4.72 -3.20
CA ILE A 248 11.22 -5.91 -2.42
C ILE A 248 11.85 -7.14 -3.09
N THR A 249 12.58 -7.93 -2.32
CA THR A 249 13.20 -9.17 -2.76
C THR A 249 12.19 -10.32 -2.80
N ASP A 250 12.56 -11.44 -3.42
CA ASP A 250 11.65 -12.57 -3.65
C ASP A 250 11.20 -13.31 -2.37
N ASP A 251 11.94 -13.15 -1.28
CA ASP A 251 11.60 -13.58 0.08
C ASP A 251 10.69 -12.58 0.82
N GLY A 252 10.41 -11.42 0.22
CA GLY A 252 9.58 -10.37 0.79
C GLY A 252 10.33 -9.37 1.66
N SER A 253 11.67 -9.39 1.72
CA SER A 253 12.42 -8.35 2.44
C SER A 253 12.42 -7.03 1.64
N MET A 254 12.15 -5.90 2.29
CA MET A 254 12.11 -4.57 1.66
C MET A 254 13.43 -3.84 1.88
N GLN A 255 14.10 -3.44 0.81
CA GLN A 255 15.24 -2.52 0.86
C GLN A 255 14.76 -1.10 0.57
N VAL A 256 15.14 -0.16 1.44
CA VAL A 256 14.81 1.26 1.31
C VAL A 256 16.09 2.05 1.00
N ARG A 257 16.08 2.80 -0.08
CA ARG A 257 17.23 3.60 -0.54
C ARG A 257 16.86 5.06 -0.75
N ALA A 258 17.79 5.96 -0.45
CA ALA A 258 17.65 7.38 -0.79
C ALA A 258 17.75 7.55 -2.32
N THR A 259 16.84 8.33 -2.92
CA THR A 259 16.86 8.66 -4.36
C THR A 259 17.52 10.01 -4.66
N VAL A 260 17.63 10.85 -3.64
CA VAL A 260 18.24 12.18 -3.67
C VAL A 260 19.07 12.36 -2.40
N ASP A 261 19.87 13.43 -2.34
CA ASP A 261 20.50 13.83 -1.09
C ASP A 261 19.41 14.32 -0.12
N ILE A 262 19.46 13.84 1.12
CA ILE A 262 18.49 14.15 2.19
C ILE A 262 19.24 14.80 3.34
N LYS A 263 18.78 15.97 3.79
CA LYS A 263 19.42 16.67 4.91
C LYS A 263 18.94 16.15 6.24
N LYS A 264 19.79 16.26 7.26
CA LYS A 264 19.43 15.94 8.64
C LYS A 264 18.11 16.64 9.03
N ASN A 265 17.22 15.86 9.63
CA ASN A 265 15.84 16.22 10.03
C ASN A 265 14.84 16.40 8.87
N GLU A 266 15.20 16.20 7.60
CA GLU A 266 14.20 16.11 6.54
C GLU A 266 13.37 14.83 6.68
N MET A 267 12.09 14.94 6.33
CA MET A 267 11.16 13.80 6.39
C MET A 267 11.54 12.77 5.33
N LEU A 268 11.56 11.50 5.72
CA LEU A 268 11.74 10.37 4.82
C LEU A 268 10.37 10.03 4.23
N THR A 269 10.29 9.99 2.90
CA THR A 269 9.03 9.86 2.18
C THR A 269 9.11 8.92 1.00
N ASP A 270 8.05 8.13 0.83
CA ASP A 270 7.80 7.31 -0.35
C ASP A 270 6.53 7.82 -1.09
N THR A 271 6.13 7.14 -2.16
CA THR A 271 4.89 7.46 -2.87
C THR A 271 3.87 6.33 -2.75
N TYR A 272 2.67 6.65 -2.25
CA TYR A 272 1.56 5.70 -2.11
C TYR A 272 0.74 5.53 -3.39
N THR A 273 0.97 6.39 -4.39
CA THR A 273 0.18 6.46 -5.63
C THR A 273 1.02 6.11 -6.86
N GLY A 274 2.33 6.33 -6.80
CA GLY A 274 3.24 6.31 -7.94
C GLY A 274 3.68 7.72 -8.35
N THR A 275 4.68 7.81 -9.22
CA THR A 275 5.23 9.09 -9.70
C THR A 275 4.67 9.52 -11.06
N VAL A 276 3.97 8.62 -11.76
CA VAL A 276 3.41 8.86 -13.11
C VAL A 276 1.89 8.77 -13.06
N VAL A 277 1.29 9.56 -12.17
CA VAL A 277 -0.15 9.58 -11.92
C VAL A 277 -0.60 11.04 -11.85
N PRO A 278 -1.68 11.45 -12.55
CA PRO A 278 -2.07 12.86 -12.59
C PRO A 278 -2.59 13.35 -11.23
N PHE A 279 -2.50 14.66 -11.00
CA PHE A 279 -2.82 15.32 -9.74
C PHE A 279 -4.15 14.86 -9.14
N TRP A 280 -5.22 14.84 -9.94
CA TRP A 280 -6.54 14.47 -9.46
C TRP A 280 -6.62 13.02 -9.01
N GLU A 281 -5.91 12.12 -9.68
CA GLU A 281 -5.90 10.71 -9.34
C GLU A 281 -5.03 10.45 -8.11
N ARG A 282 -3.90 11.14 -7.98
CA ARG A 282 -3.12 11.12 -6.73
C ARG A 282 -3.96 11.58 -5.55
N GLN A 283 -4.60 12.75 -5.64
CA GLN A 283 -5.43 13.29 -4.55
C GLN A 283 -6.63 12.38 -4.22
N ASN A 284 -7.30 11.83 -5.23
CA ASN A 284 -8.41 10.90 -5.00
C ASN A 284 -7.94 9.63 -4.29
N ILE A 285 -6.86 8.98 -4.75
CA ILE A 285 -6.32 7.77 -4.08
C ILE A 285 -5.98 8.07 -2.61
N LEU A 286 -5.32 9.20 -2.35
CA LEU A 286 -4.93 9.61 -1.00
C LEU A 286 -6.15 9.92 -0.12
N ASN A 287 -7.18 10.56 -0.67
CA ASN A 287 -8.40 10.85 0.07
C ASN A 287 -9.24 9.59 0.34
N ASP A 288 -9.46 8.76 -0.67
CA ASP A 288 -10.33 7.59 -0.61
C ASP A 288 -9.72 6.46 0.23
N THR A 289 -8.39 6.28 0.15
CA THR A 289 -7.69 5.17 0.80
C THR A 289 -7.04 5.56 2.12
N TYR A 290 -6.42 6.75 2.18
CA TYR A 290 -5.60 7.19 3.31
C TYR A 290 -6.20 8.41 4.05
N TYR A 291 -7.35 8.92 3.59
CA TYR A 291 -8.14 9.96 4.23
C TYR A 291 -7.39 11.27 4.53
N PHE A 292 -6.48 11.66 3.65
CA PHE A 292 -5.79 12.96 3.70
C PHE A 292 -5.61 13.60 2.32
N THR A 293 -5.36 14.91 2.31
CA THR A 293 -5.05 15.70 1.11
C THR A 293 -3.55 16.01 1.09
N CYS A 294 -2.86 15.69 -0.01
CA CYS A 294 -1.43 15.94 -0.11
C CYS A 294 -1.13 17.40 -0.42
N ASN A 295 -0.21 17.99 0.35
CA ASN A 295 0.29 19.36 0.17
C ASN A 295 1.81 19.39 -0.04
N CYS A 296 2.40 18.35 -0.65
CA CYS A 296 3.82 18.36 -1.01
C CYS A 296 4.11 19.42 -2.10
N LEU A 297 5.39 19.74 -2.31
CA LEU A 297 5.82 20.76 -3.28
C LEU A 297 5.21 20.57 -4.68
N LEU A 298 5.13 19.32 -5.16
CA LEU A 298 4.52 19.01 -6.46
C LEU A 298 3.01 19.30 -6.49
N CYS A 299 2.31 19.12 -5.38
CA CYS A 299 0.86 19.32 -5.29
C CYS A 299 0.46 20.77 -5.04
N ILE A 300 1.29 21.57 -4.34
CA ILE A 300 0.98 22.98 -4.10
C ILE A 300 1.31 23.86 -5.32
N ASP A 301 2.23 23.42 -6.18
CA ASP A 301 2.56 24.10 -7.42
C ASP A 301 1.59 23.67 -8.54
N PRO A 302 0.74 24.59 -9.05
CA PRO A 302 -0.20 24.27 -10.13
C PRO A 302 0.48 23.79 -11.41
N THR A 303 1.76 24.15 -11.62
CA THR A 303 2.53 23.76 -12.81
C THR A 303 3.24 22.42 -12.64
N GLU A 304 3.12 21.78 -11.47
CA GLU A 304 3.84 20.55 -11.12
C GLU A 304 5.35 20.69 -11.40
N LEU A 305 5.97 21.74 -10.85
CA LEU A 305 7.38 22.10 -11.02
C LEU A 305 7.75 22.36 -12.49
N GLY A 306 6.84 23.00 -13.23
CA GLY A 306 7.00 23.32 -14.65
C GLY A 306 6.79 22.14 -15.61
N SER A 307 6.47 20.94 -15.11
CA SER A 307 6.19 19.78 -15.96
C SER A 307 4.82 19.86 -16.65
N TYR A 308 3.86 20.56 -16.04
CA TYR A 308 2.47 20.65 -16.50
C TYR A 308 1.81 19.28 -16.73
N PHE A 309 2.27 18.23 -16.02
CA PHE A 309 1.89 16.83 -16.29
C PHE A 309 0.37 16.59 -16.27
N SER A 310 -0.33 17.24 -15.35
CA SER A 310 -1.78 17.16 -15.16
C SER A 310 -2.52 18.36 -15.75
N SER A 311 -1.87 19.14 -16.63
CA SER A 311 -2.45 20.35 -17.19
C SER A 311 -2.86 20.18 -18.64
N HIS A 312 -3.94 20.85 -19.03
CA HIS A 312 -4.44 20.83 -20.41
C HIS A 312 -4.18 22.17 -21.09
N ARG A 313 -4.05 22.19 -22.41
CA ARG A 313 -3.99 23.47 -23.13
C ARG A 313 -5.31 24.22 -23.01
N CYS A 314 -5.24 25.51 -22.72
CA CYS A 314 -6.41 26.37 -22.74
C CYS A 314 -6.84 26.63 -24.20
N LEU A 315 -8.09 26.36 -24.54
CA LEU A 315 -8.62 26.59 -25.89
C LEU A 315 -8.83 28.08 -26.20
N LYS A 316 -8.93 28.93 -25.16
CA LYS A 316 -9.13 30.38 -25.29
C LYS A 316 -7.81 31.16 -25.31
N CYS A 317 -6.73 30.59 -24.79
CA CYS A 317 -5.45 31.28 -24.60
C CYS A 317 -4.30 30.45 -25.19
N PRO A 318 -3.86 30.76 -26.43
CA PRO A 318 -2.70 30.11 -27.05
C PRO A 318 -1.46 30.22 -26.15
N GLY A 319 -0.77 29.10 -25.92
CA GLY A 319 0.44 29.05 -25.09
C GLY A 319 0.20 28.93 -23.58
N PHE A 320 -1.05 28.95 -23.12
CA PHE A 320 -1.37 28.81 -21.69
C PHE A 320 -2.01 27.46 -21.37
N PHE A 321 -1.84 27.06 -20.11
CA PHE A 321 -2.33 25.79 -19.59
C PHE A 321 -3.40 25.99 -18.50
N MET A 322 -4.33 25.04 -18.43
CA MET A 322 -5.31 24.87 -17.38
C MET A 322 -4.72 23.94 -16.33
N CYS A 323 -4.33 24.51 -15.19
CA CYS A 323 -3.61 23.84 -14.12
C CYS A 323 -4.57 23.38 -13.00
N PRO A 324 -4.34 22.22 -12.40
CA PRO A 324 -5.17 21.71 -11.32
C PRO A 324 -5.03 22.53 -10.04
N LYS A 325 -6.14 22.75 -9.35
CA LYS A 325 -6.24 23.36 -8.02
C LYS A 325 -7.40 22.77 -7.23
N ILE A 326 -7.24 22.69 -5.91
CA ILE A 326 -8.33 22.35 -5.01
C ILE A 326 -9.01 23.65 -4.58
N ILE A 327 -10.31 23.76 -4.85
CA ILE A 327 -11.15 24.91 -4.47
C ILE A 327 -12.38 24.33 -3.76
N ASN A 328 -12.65 24.77 -2.53
CA ASN A 328 -13.78 24.29 -1.72
C ASN A 328 -13.86 22.74 -1.62
N ASN A 329 -12.71 22.08 -1.40
CA ASN A 329 -12.56 20.62 -1.39
C ASN A 329 -12.89 19.90 -2.71
N GLU A 330 -13.02 20.63 -3.81
CA GLU A 330 -13.24 20.06 -5.15
C GLU A 330 -12.04 20.34 -6.06
N ILE A 331 -11.69 19.33 -6.86
CA ILE A 331 -10.61 19.45 -7.83
C ILE A 331 -11.13 20.13 -9.09
N ASN A 332 -10.55 21.29 -9.38
CA ASN A 332 -10.85 22.12 -10.54
C ASN A 332 -9.57 22.31 -11.37
N VAL A 333 -9.70 22.54 -12.67
CA VAL A 333 -8.59 23.05 -13.49
C VAL A 333 -8.88 24.46 -13.96
N LEU A 334 -7.91 25.36 -13.82
CA LEU A 334 -8.07 26.77 -14.14
C LEU A 334 -6.94 27.23 -15.07
N CYS A 335 -7.31 27.99 -16.10
CA CYS A 335 -6.32 28.66 -16.94
C CYS A 335 -5.60 29.75 -16.17
N ASN A 336 -4.27 29.73 -16.18
CA ASN A 336 -3.45 30.73 -15.47
C ASN A 336 -3.52 32.16 -16.09
N ASN A 337 -4.18 32.34 -17.23
CA ASN A 337 -4.32 33.64 -17.91
C ASN A 337 -5.75 34.19 -17.88
N CYS A 338 -6.73 33.42 -18.35
CA CYS A 338 -8.11 33.90 -18.47
C CYS A 338 -9.05 33.44 -17.35
N ASN A 339 -8.56 32.64 -16.38
CA ASN A 339 -9.34 32.03 -15.30
C ASN A 339 -10.53 31.17 -15.77
N ASP A 340 -10.58 30.79 -17.04
CA ASP A 340 -11.52 29.77 -17.52
C ASP A 340 -11.31 28.49 -16.70
N SER A 341 -12.40 27.85 -16.31
CA SER A 341 -12.37 26.70 -15.42
C SER A 341 -13.12 25.51 -15.99
N LYS A 342 -12.67 24.32 -15.65
CA LYS A 342 -13.39 23.06 -15.89
C LYS A 342 -13.41 22.24 -14.62
N THR A 343 -14.50 21.50 -14.42
CA THR A 343 -14.58 20.49 -13.37
C THR A 343 -13.74 19.27 -13.75
N LEU A 344 -13.32 18.49 -12.75
CA LEU A 344 -12.62 17.21 -12.98
C LEU A 344 -13.44 16.26 -13.88
N THR A 345 -14.76 16.25 -13.75
CA THR A 345 -15.65 15.43 -14.59
C THR A 345 -15.52 15.79 -16.06
N ASN A 346 -15.48 17.07 -16.40
CA ASN A 346 -15.32 17.50 -17.78
C ASN A 346 -13.95 17.11 -18.35
N ILE A 347 -12.89 17.18 -17.53
CA ILE A 347 -11.54 16.75 -17.94
C ILE A 347 -11.53 15.25 -18.23
N LYS A 348 -12.06 14.42 -17.33
CA LYS A 348 -12.08 12.96 -17.52
C LYS A 348 -12.83 12.59 -18.80
N GLN A 349 -13.97 13.23 -19.05
CA GLN A 349 -14.70 13.06 -20.32
C GLN A 349 -13.89 13.48 -21.54
N ASP A 350 -13.12 14.56 -21.46
CA ASP A 350 -12.24 14.98 -22.55
C ASP A 350 -11.09 13.98 -22.76
N LEU A 351 -10.47 13.49 -21.68
CA LEU A 351 -9.43 12.45 -21.73
C LEU A 351 -9.94 11.15 -22.33
N ASP A 352 -11.10 10.66 -21.90
CA ASP A 352 -11.71 9.43 -22.43
C ASP A 352 -11.96 9.54 -23.94
N LYS A 353 -12.43 10.71 -24.40
CA LYS A 353 -12.60 10.99 -25.83
C LYS A 353 -11.26 10.94 -26.57
N TRP A 354 -10.21 11.54 -26.03
CA TRP A 354 -8.87 11.53 -26.65
C TRP A 354 -8.25 10.15 -26.65
N GLU A 355 -8.35 9.39 -25.56
CA GLU A 355 -7.84 8.04 -25.46
C GLU A 355 -8.57 7.11 -26.45
N THR A 356 -9.89 7.23 -26.54
CA THR A 356 -10.70 6.51 -27.55
C THR A 356 -10.21 6.84 -28.96
N ARG A 357 -9.99 8.13 -29.25
CA ARG A 357 -9.48 8.57 -30.56
C ARG A 357 -8.10 8.01 -30.87
N LEU A 358 -7.16 8.08 -29.93
CA LEU A 358 -5.80 7.56 -30.12
C LEU A 358 -5.80 6.05 -30.38
N LYS A 359 -6.60 5.29 -29.62
CA LYS A 359 -6.80 3.85 -29.86
C LYS A 359 -7.34 3.58 -31.26
N LEU A 360 -8.27 4.40 -31.75
CA LEU A 360 -8.82 4.25 -33.10
C LEU A 360 -7.79 4.65 -34.18
N ILE A 361 -6.98 5.68 -33.95
CA ILE A 361 -5.88 6.07 -34.85
C ILE A 361 -4.87 4.93 -35.00
N ASP A 362 -4.48 4.26 -33.91
CA ASP A 362 -3.58 3.11 -33.95
C ASP A 362 -4.17 1.92 -34.73
N ILE A 363 -5.50 1.74 -34.67
CA ILE A 363 -6.21 0.67 -35.39
C ILE A 363 -6.35 0.99 -36.88
N PHE A 364 -6.66 2.24 -37.23
CA PHE A 364 -6.99 2.64 -38.61
C PHE A 364 -5.85 3.34 -39.35
N GLY A 365 -4.72 3.64 -38.69
CA GLY A 365 -3.56 4.33 -39.28
C GLY A 365 -3.83 5.77 -39.71
N LYS A 366 -4.87 6.41 -39.14
CA LYS A 366 -5.36 7.72 -39.61
C LYS A 366 -4.83 8.88 -38.79
N SER A 367 -4.36 9.92 -39.45
CA SER A 367 -3.70 11.06 -38.82
C SER A 367 -4.64 12.10 -38.19
N SER A 368 -5.96 12.05 -38.42
CA SER A 368 -6.87 13.06 -37.88
C SER A 368 -8.18 12.53 -37.26
N PRO A 369 -8.65 13.10 -36.13
CA PRO A 369 -9.92 12.73 -35.48
C PRO A 369 -11.16 12.85 -36.38
N HIS A 370 -11.13 13.75 -37.37
CA HIS A 370 -12.25 13.97 -38.28
C HIS A 370 -12.44 12.78 -39.24
N GLU A 371 -11.35 12.16 -39.68
CA GLU A 371 -11.37 11.04 -40.63
C GLU A 371 -11.91 9.74 -40.00
N VAL A 372 -11.76 9.57 -38.68
CA VAL A 372 -12.32 8.45 -37.92
C VAL A 372 -13.83 8.64 -37.70
N GLU A 373 -14.28 9.86 -37.43
CA GLU A 373 -15.69 10.16 -37.16
C GLU A 373 -16.59 10.04 -38.40
N MET A 374 -16.04 10.21 -39.61
CA MET A 374 -16.78 10.05 -40.86
C MET A 374 -17.04 8.60 -41.28
N GLU A 375 -16.26 7.63 -40.81
CA GLU A 375 -16.42 6.20 -41.18
C GLU A 375 -17.31 5.40 -40.24
N ILE A 376 -17.54 5.91 -39.03
CA ILE A 376 -18.41 5.27 -38.04
C ILE A 376 -19.90 5.61 -38.29
N LYS A 377 -20.18 6.52 -39.23
CA LYS A 377 -21.53 6.84 -39.73
C LYS A 377 -21.79 6.14 -41.05
#